data_AF-A0A4Q2IZK9-F1
#
_entry.id   AF-A0A4Q2IZK9-F1
#
_cell.length_a   1.000
_cell.length_b   1.000
_cell.length_c   1.000
_cell.angle_alpha   90.00
_cell.angle_beta   90.00
_cell.angle_gamma   90.00
#
_symmetry.space_group_name_H-M   'P 1'
#
loop_
_entity.id
_entity.type
_entity.pdbx_description
1 polymer ?
#
loop_
_entity_poly.entity_id
_entity_poly.type
_entity_poly.pdbx_seq_one_letter_code
_entity_poly.pdbx_strand_id
1 'polypeptide(L)'
;MGPAGRQACRSSRRADAPRSPQALKGNDVSNKSKPLSPRAKEVLDYLQAKGSASPREALLDLDINSGSFTRRITELRDAGYKITGEVKSHPVTKRRYNVYTYGAHA
;
A
#
# COMPACT_ATOMS: atom_id res chain seq x y z
N MET A 1 52.49 -47.14 -27.56
CA MET A 1 51.84 -46.40 -26.45
C MET A 1 51.35 -45.07 -27.00
N GLY A 2 50.06 -44.97 -27.31
CA GLY A 2 49.48 -43.83 -28.02
C GLY A 2 48.90 -42.75 -27.07
N PRO A 3 48.81 -41.48 -27.51
CA PRO A 3 48.34 -40.37 -26.67
C PRO A 3 46.80 -40.35 -26.58
N ALA A 4 46.29 -40.22 -25.35
CA ALA A 4 44.86 -40.03 -25.09
C ALA A 4 44.46 -38.58 -25.39
N GLY A 5 43.71 -38.40 -26.47
CA GLY A 5 43.07 -37.13 -26.82
C GLY A 5 42.04 -36.72 -25.77
N ARG A 6 42.17 -35.50 -25.26
CA ARG A 6 41.11 -34.86 -24.45
C ARG A 6 40.20 -34.05 -25.37
N GLN A 7 38.95 -34.48 -25.35
CA GLN A 7 37.83 -33.98 -26.13
C GLN A 7 37.56 -32.50 -25.82
N ALA A 8 37.37 -31.72 -26.89
CA ALA A 8 36.79 -30.39 -26.83
C ALA A 8 35.26 -30.50 -26.62
N CYS A 9 34.77 -30.10 -25.46
CA CYS A 9 33.33 -29.90 -25.26
C CYS A 9 32.92 -28.54 -25.82
N ARG A 10 32.36 -28.54 -27.03
CA ARG A 10 31.49 -27.47 -27.55
C ARG A 10 30.21 -27.43 -26.71
N SER A 11 29.80 -26.29 -26.18
CA SER A 11 28.40 -26.03 -25.81
C SER A 11 28.10 -24.53 -25.65
N SER A 12 27.51 -23.98 -26.71
CA SER A 12 26.35 -23.08 -26.69
C SER A 12 26.40 -21.76 -25.93
N ARG A 13 26.48 -20.71 -26.75
CA ARG A 13 25.92 -19.35 -26.57
C ARG A 13 24.74 -19.31 -25.58
N ARG A 14 24.85 -18.51 -24.52
CA ARG A 14 23.68 -17.85 -23.92
C ARG A 14 23.72 -16.41 -24.39
N ALA A 15 22.98 -16.13 -25.44
CA ALA A 15 22.53 -14.77 -25.73
C ALA A 15 21.50 -14.43 -24.65
N ASP A 16 21.91 -13.67 -23.64
CA ASP A 16 20.97 -13.13 -22.65
C ASP A 16 20.25 -11.94 -23.28
N ALA A 17 18.92 -12.03 -23.26
CA ALA A 17 17.99 -11.20 -24.02
C ALA A 17 18.10 -9.69 -23.68
N PRO A 18 17.71 -8.79 -24.61
CA PRO A 18 17.55 -7.39 -24.28
C PRO A 18 16.50 -7.23 -23.18
N ARG A 19 16.88 -6.58 -22.07
CA ARG A 19 15.97 -6.09 -21.03
C ARG A 19 14.84 -5.32 -21.72
N SER A 20 13.64 -5.89 -21.71
CA SER A 20 12.45 -5.18 -22.16
C SER A 20 12.32 -3.86 -21.41
N PRO A 21 12.13 -2.71 -22.08
CA PRO A 21 11.82 -1.46 -21.41
C PRO A 21 10.50 -1.63 -20.68
N GLN A 22 10.51 -1.41 -19.36
CA GLN A 22 9.28 -1.41 -18.57
C GLN A 22 8.38 -0.30 -19.13
N ALA A 23 7.29 -0.73 -19.78
CA ALA A 23 6.25 0.15 -20.26
C ALA A 23 5.77 1.04 -19.11
N LEU A 24 5.92 2.35 -19.29
CA LEU A 24 5.25 3.36 -18.48
C LEU A 24 3.74 3.15 -18.64
N LYS A 25 3.12 2.49 -17.66
CA LYS A 25 1.66 2.52 -17.53
C LYS A 25 1.28 3.93 -17.10
N GLY A 26 0.88 4.73 -18.09
CA GLY A 26 0.07 5.92 -17.85
C GLY A 26 -1.20 5.49 -17.15
N ASN A 27 -1.41 5.98 -15.93
CA ASN A 27 -2.66 5.76 -15.22
C ASN A 27 -3.49 7.04 -15.34
N ASP A 28 -4.41 6.95 -16.30
CA ASP A 28 -5.67 7.66 -16.45
C ASP A 28 -6.15 8.36 -15.16
N VAL A 29 -6.26 9.68 -15.23
CA VAL A 29 -6.97 10.51 -14.23
C VAL A 29 -8.47 10.27 -14.44
N SER A 30 -8.94 9.08 -14.08
CA SER A 30 -10.37 8.77 -14.05
C SER A 30 -10.98 9.46 -12.84
N ASN A 31 -11.40 10.71 -13.04
CA ASN A 31 -12.31 11.41 -12.14
C ASN A 31 -13.67 10.67 -12.17
N LYS A 32 -13.79 9.65 -11.32
CA LYS A 32 -15.05 8.98 -11.00
C LYS A 32 -15.22 9.10 -9.50
N SER A 33 -16.17 9.92 -9.07
CA SER A 33 -16.67 9.93 -7.70
C SER A 33 -17.25 8.55 -7.38
N LYS A 34 -16.38 7.65 -6.92
CA LYS A 34 -16.74 6.29 -6.60
C LYS A 34 -17.66 6.35 -5.37
N PRO A 35 -18.82 5.68 -5.38
CA PRO A 35 -19.70 5.69 -4.23
C PRO A 35 -18.95 5.12 -3.03
N LEU A 36 -18.92 5.89 -1.93
CA LEU A 36 -18.27 5.49 -0.70
C LEU A 36 -18.87 4.17 -0.22
N SER A 37 -18.00 3.20 0.04
CA SER A 37 -18.41 1.92 0.61
C SER A 37 -19.06 2.14 1.99
N PRO A 38 -20.03 1.31 2.40
CA PRO A 38 -20.70 1.47 3.70
C PRO A 38 -19.69 1.44 4.86
N ARG A 39 -18.70 0.54 4.77
CA ARG A 39 -17.59 0.45 5.73
C ARG A 39 -16.68 1.69 5.75
N ALA A 40 -16.55 2.40 4.62
CA ALA A 40 -15.83 3.68 4.61
C ALA A 40 -16.59 4.77 5.36
N LYS A 41 -17.93 4.74 5.33
CA LYS A 41 -18.77 5.68 6.09
C LYS A 41 -18.62 5.45 7.59
N GLU A 42 -18.62 4.19 8.04
CA GLU A 42 -18.38 3.86 9.45
C GLU A 42 -17.00 4.34 9.94
N VAL A 43 -15.96 4.18 9.10
CA VAL A 43 -14.62 4.71 9.39
C VAL A 43 -14.61 6.24 9.45
N LEU A 44 -15.35 6.89 8.56
CA LEU A 44 -15.48 8.35 8.57
C LEU A 44 -16.16 8.85 9.85
N ASP A 45 -17.28 8.25 10.24
CA ASP A 45 -18.02 8.59 11.46
C ASP A 45 -17.13 8.42 12.71
N TYR A 46 -16.41 7.30 12.78
CA TYR A 46 -15.46 7.06 13.86
C TYR A 46 -14.32 8.08 13.90
N LEU A 47 -13.77 8.44 12.74
CA LEU A 47 -12.75 9.49 12.64
C LEU A 47 -13.27 10.88 13.00
N GLN A 48 -14.53 11.18 12.70
CA GLN A 48 -15.18 12.44 13.07
C GLN A 48 -15.45 12.50 14.58
N ALA A 49 -15.92 11.40 15.18
CA ALA A 49 -16.18 11.33 16.61
C ALA A 49 -14.90 11.39 17.46
N LYS A 50 -13.84 10.70 17.02
CA LYS A 50 -12.57 10.60 17.76
C LYS A 50 -11.53 11.66 17.37
N GLY A 51 -11.66 12.24 16.18
CA GLY A 51 -10.70 13.18 15.58
C GLY A 51 -9.43 12.53 15.01
N SER A 52 -8.90 11.51 15.69
CA SER A 52 -7.75 10.73 15.22
C SER A 52 -7.86 9.26 15.59
N ALA A 53 -7.37 8.39 14.70
CA ALA A 53 -7.39 6.95 14.89
C ALA A 53 -6.20 6.25 14.26
N SER A 54 -5.70 5.23 14.94
CA SER A 54 -4.76 4.26 14.39
C SER A 54 -5.50 3.02 13.86
N PRO A 55 -4.88 2.27 12.92
CA PRO A 55 -5.44 1.01 12.42
C PRO A 55 -5.68 -0.04 13.52
N ARG A 56 -4.94 0.05 14.63
CA ARG A 56 -5.10 -0.85 15.78
C ARG A 56 -6.37 -0.52 16.56
N GLU A 57 -6.68 0.76 16.76
CA GLU A 57 -7.89 1.18 17.46
C GLU A 57 -9.13 0.85 16.63
N ALA A 58 -9.09 1.09 15.32
CA ALA A 58 -10.17 0.70 14.42
C ALA A 58 -10.45 -0.82 14.43
N LEU A 59 -9.42 -1.64 14.64
CA LEU A 59 -9.60 -3.08 14.81
C LEU A 59 -10.32 -3.41 16.14
N LEU A 60 -10.04 -2.69 17.22
CA LEU A 60 -10.64 -2.96 18.52
C LEU A 60 -12.08 -2.44 18.60
N ASP A 61 -12.35 -1.27 18.04
CA ASP A 61 -13.64 -0.59 18.18
C ASP A 61 -14.64 -0.97 17.06
N LEU A 62 -14.16 -1.15 15.83
CA LEU A 62 -15.00 -1.40 14.64
C LEU A 62 -14.84 -2.82 14.07
N ASP A 63 -13.95 -3.64 14.66
CA ASP A 63 -13.56 -4.96 14.14
C ASP A 63 -13.03 -4.91 12.69
N ILE A 64 -12.44 -3.78 12.30
CA ILE A 64 -11.88 -3.59 10.96
C ILE A 64 -10.38 -3.88 10.97
N ASN A 65 -9.96 -4.89 10.21
CA ASN A 65 -8.55 -5.20 10.05
C ASN A 65 -7.75 -4.02 9.47
N SER A 66 -6.49 -3.89 9.87
CA SER A 66 -5.61 -2.77 9.52
C SER A 66 -5.47 -2.56 8.01
N GLY A 67 -5.38 -3.63 7.20
CA GLY A 67 -5.32 -3.52 5.74
C GLY A 67 -6.63 -3.01 5.11
N SER A 68 -7.77 -3.39 5.68
CA SER A 68 -9.08 -2.90 5.25
C SER A 68 -9.26 -1.42 5.65
N PHE A 69 -8.82 -1.04 6.85
CA PHE A 69 -8.87 0.33 7.33
C PHE A 69 -8.09 1.28 6.42
N THR A 70 -6.82 0.97 6.11
CA THR A 70 -6.00 1.81 5.22
C THR A 70 -6.59 1.94 3.82
N ARG A 71 -7.23 0.88 3.31
CA ARG A 71 -7.98 0.94 2.05
C ARG A 71 -9.16 1.91 2.11
N ARG A 72 -9.92 1.92 3.21
CA ARG A 72 -11.02 2.88 3.42
C ARG A 72 -10.52 4.31 3.55
N ILE A 73 -9.37 4.53 4.20
CA ILE A 73 -8.73 5.86 4.25
C ILE A 73 -8.37 6.34 2.83
N THR A 74 -7.85 5.47 1.96
CA THR A 74 -7.59 5.82 0.55
C THR A 74 -8.89 6.19 -0.16
N GLU A 75 -9.96 5.40 -0.02
CA GLU A 75 -11.26 5.74 -0.62
C GLU A 75 -11.81 7.08 -0.13
N LEU A 76 -11.65 7.40 1.15
CA LEU A 76 -12.06 8.69 1.70
C LEU A 76 -11.22 9.84 1.13
N ARG A 77 -9.91 9.65 0.94
CA ARG A 77 -9.06 10.65 0.28
C ARG A 77 -9.46 10.86 -1.18
N ASP A 78 -9.75 9.77 -1.90
CA ASP A 78 -10.22 9.83 -3.29
C ASP A 78 -11.58 10.55 -3.39
N ALA A 79 -12.43 10.44 -2.36
CA ALA A 79 -13.69 11.16 -2.26
C ALA A 79 -13.54 12.65 -1.84
N GLY A 80 -12.32 13.12 -1.57
CA GLY A 80 -12.02 14.52 -1.23
C GLY A 80 -11.94 14.83 0.26
N TYR A 81 -11.99 13.83 1.15
CA TYR A 81 -11.80 14.05 2.58
C TYR A 81 -10.33 14.29 2.91
N LYS A 82 -10.06 15.34 3.70
CA LYS A 82 -8.72 15.70 4.15
C LYS A 82 -8.30 14.84 5.34
N ILE A 83 -7.72 13.66 5.06
CA ILE A 83 -7.18 12.78 6.11
C ILE A 83 -5.66 12.78 6.08
N THR A 84 -5.04 13.31 7.12
CA THR A 84 -3.58 13.29 7.28
C THR A 84 -3.13 12.02 7.99
N GLY A 85 -1.92 11.55 7.70
CA GLY A 85 -1.34 10.37 8.34
C GLY A 85 0.01 10.71 8.92
N GLU A 86 0.18 10.51 10.22
CA GLU A 86 1.43 10.75 10.93
C GLU A 86 2.00 9.43 11.44
N VAL A 87 3.31 9.24 11.28
CA VAL A 87 4.01 8.08 11.84
C VAL A 87 4.51 8.44 13.22
N LYS A 88 3.94 7.80 14.24
CA LYS A 88 4.38 7.93 15.64
C LYS A 88 5.18 6.71 16.06
N SER A 89 6.03 6.88 17.07
CA SER A 89 6.85 5.81 17.63
C SER A 89 6.41 5.49 19.05
N HIS A 90 6.23 4.22 19.37
CA HIS A 90 5.83 3.79 20.70
C HIS A 90 6.99 4.00 21.69
N PRO A 91 6.78 4.60 22.87
CA PRO A 91 7.87 4.98 23.78
C PRO A 91 8.66 3.78 24.30
N VAL A 92 7.95 2.70 24.64
CA VAL A 92 8.52 1.46 25.21
C VAL A 92 9.07 0.53 24.13
N THR A 93 8.24 0.09 23.19
CA THR A 93 8.63 -0.92 22.18
C THR A 93 9.40 -0.37 20.99
N LYS A 94 9.52 0.97 20.86
CA LYS A 94 10.12 1.69 19.72
C LYS A 94 9.54 1.36 18.35
N ARG A 95 8.44 0.60 18.29
CA ARG A 95 7.76 0.27 17.03
C ARG A 95 7.02 1.50 16.50
N ARG A 96 7.08 1.68 15.18
CA ARG A 96 6.38 2.76 14.47
C ARG A 96 4.93 2.35 14.22
N TYR A 97 4.01 3.30 14.33
CA TYR A 97 2.61 3.12 14.03
C TYR A 97 2.05 4.37 13.36
N ASN A 98 1.06 4.18 12.49
CA ASN A 98 0.41 5.28 11.78
C ASN A 98 -0.81 5.75 12.58
N VAL A 99 -0.95 7.06 12.71
CA VAL A 99 -2.15 7.71 13.23
C VAL A 99 -2.74 8.55 12.12
N TYR A 100 -4.02 8.35 11.85
CA TYR A 100 -4.75 9.10 10.85
C TYR A 100 -5.62 10.13 11.55
N THR A 101 -5.48 11.39 11.15
CA THR A 101 -6.22 12.50 11.73
C THR A 101 -7.17 13.04 10.68
N TYR A 102 -8.43 13.25 11.08
CA TYR A 102 -9.42 13.88 10.25
C TYR A 102 -9.21 15.40 10.29
N GLY A 103 -8.80 15.98 9.17
CA GLY A 103 -8.78 17.42 8.99
C GLY A 103 -10.20 17.89 8.70
N ALA A 104 -10.71 18.79 9.55
CA ALA A 104 -12.05 19.35 9.38
C ALA A 104 -12.28 19.82 7.93
N HIS A 105 -13.38 19.38 7.34
CA HIS A 105 -13.87 19.93 6.09
C HIS A 105 -14.34 21.36 6.38
N ALA A 106 -13.78 22.34 5.66
CA ALA A 106 -14.26 23.73 5.71
C ALA A 106 -15.57 23.87 4.92
#